data_AF-A0A1I8EI73-F1
#
_entry.id   AF-A0A1I8EI73-F1
#
_cell.length_a   1.000
_cell.length_b   1.000
_cell.length_c   1.000
_cell.angle_alpha   90.00
_cell.angle_beta   90.00
_cell.angle_gamma   90.00
#
_symmetry.space_group_name_H-M   'P 1'
#
loop_
_entity.id
_entity.type
_entity.pdbx_description
1 polymer ?
#
loop_
_entity_poly.entity_id
_entity_poly.type
_entity_poly.pdbx_seq_one_letter_code
_entity_poly.pdbx_strand_id
1 'polypeptide(L)'
;MSLTLPTGAFIGDAIRLLMSTKPCETAVLRPSLKRQSTQAQVRSKESDDKRHVTFATPKLPPSKCNLPKQQQTFNQSISKAQEALVTSDYVIRRMGKEAKEQEAAATTLLQSAVSLIEIDVLRSFEKQRIWNLLDSVEQQQHKVAQESREEFIGFNEKIAGIGKMLAAVKKYNEMLDMQFASTEDEGGLSVAEEMKLLSADVSLYLDILDSLQKFHL
;
A
#
# COMPACT_ATOMS: atom_id res chain seq x y z
N MET A 1 27.90 16.16 4.52
CA MET A 1 27.46 16.78 3.26
C MET A 1 26.39 15.89 2.67
N SER A 2 25.13 16.26 2.86
CA SER A 2 23.95 15.48 2.49
C SER A 2 23.44 15.98 1.14
N LEU A 3 23.43 15.11 0.13
CA LEU A 3 22.79 15.38 -1.15
C LEU A 3 21.40 14.74 -1.14
N THR A 4 20.40 15.52 -0.78
CA THR A 4 18.98 15.21 -0.97
C THR A 4 18.57 15.63 -2.37
N LEU A 5 18.31 14.67 -3.27
CA LEU A 5 17.57 14.92 -4.50
C LEU A 5 16.06 14.82 -4.24
N PRO A 6 15.23 15.76 -4.73
CA PRO A 6 13.78 15.69 -4.58
C PRO A 6 13.18 14.90 -5.76
N THR A 7 13.04 13.58 -5.61
CA THR A 7 12.44 12.70 -6.64
C THR A 7 10.91 12.69 -6.64
N GLY A 8 10.26 13.52 -5.82
CA GLY A 8 8.80 13.49 -5.61
C GLY A 8 7.95 14.24 -6.64
N ALA A 9 8.55 15.05 -7.52
CA ALA A 9 7.78 15.93 -8.41
C ALA A 9 7.57 15.38 -9.84
N PHE A 10 8.31 14.35 -10.26
CA PHE A 10 8.32 13.92 -11.67
C PHE A 10 7.28 12.85 -12.05
N ILE A 11 6.70 12.15 -11.08
CA ILE A 11 5.77 11.04 -11.37
C ILE A 11 4.32 11.54 -11.49
N GLY A 12 3.96 12.63 -10.82
CA GLY A 12 2.61 13.22 -10.88
C GLY A 12 2.27 13.82 -12.26
N ASP A 13 3.25 14.42 -12.93
CA ASP A 13 3.03 15.06 -14.24
C ASP A 13 2.94 14.06 -15.40
N ALA A 14 3.57 12.88 -15.28
CA ALA A 14 3.49 11.82 -16.28
C ALA A 14 2.08 11.22 -16.38
N ILE A 15 1.34 11.16 -15.26
CA ILE A 15 -0.02 10.62 -15.21
C ILE A 15 -1.03 11.62 -15.81
N ARG A 16 -0.80 12.93 -15.65
CA ARG A 16 -1.68 13.97 -16.20
C ARG A 16 -1.57 14.12 -17.72
N LEU A 17 -0.46 13.70 -18.32
CA LEU A 17 -0.24 13.73 -19.77
C LEU A 17 -0.93 12.58 -20.53
N LEU A 18 -1.23 11.46 -19.84
CA LEU A 18 -1.86 10.28 -20.45
C LEU A 18 -3.38 10.38 -20.60
N MET A 19 -4.02 11.37 -19.95
CA MET A 19 -5.49 11.53 -19.92
C MET A 19 -6.01 12.65 -20.83
N SER A 20 -5.15 13.27 -21.65
CA SER A 20 -5.54 14.33 -22.59
C SER A 20 -5.67 13.81 -24.03
N THR A 21 -6.57 12.86 -24.26
CA THR A 21 -6.94 12.41 -25.61
C THR A 21 -8.11 13.24 -26.13
N LYS A 22 -7.81 14.39 -26.74
CA LYS A 22 -8.73 15.00 -27.73
C LYS A 22 -8.63 14.15 -29.01
N PRO A 23 -9.75 13.74 -29.62
CA PRO A 23 -9.68 13.07 -30.92
C PRO A 23 -9.26 14.09 -31.99
N CYS A 24 -8.09 13.88 -32.59
CA CYS A 24 -7.70 14.52 -33.84
C CYS A 24 -8.47 13.86 -34.98
N GLU A 25 -9.42 14.59 -35.58
CA GLU A 25 -10.00 14.28 -36.88
C GLU A 25 -8.88 14.17 -37.92
N THR A 26 -8.64 12.97 -38.42
CA THR A 26 -7.79 12.72 -39.59
C THR A 26 -8.69 12.37 -40.76
N ALA A 27 -8.80 13.33 -41.67
CA ALA A 27 -9.52 13.22 -42.93
C ALA A 27 -8.91 12.10 -43.79
N VAL A 28 -9.66 11.01 -43.96
CA VAL A 28 -9.35 9.97 -44.95
C VAL A 28 -9.92 10.41 -46.29
N LEU A 29 -9.03 10.93 -47.14
CA LEU A 29 -9.26 11.17 -48.57
C LEU A 29 -9.62 9.85 -49.27
N ARG A 30 -10.87 9.72 -49.72
CA ARG A 30 -11.32 8.67 -50.65
C ARG A 30 -10.89 9.01 -52.08
N PRO A 31 -10.25 8.10 -52.83
CA PRO A 31 -10.14 8.25 -54.28
C PRO A 31 -11.50 7.94 -54.93
N SER A 32 -12.09 8.93 -55.59
CA SER A 32 -13.28 8.76 -56.43
C SER A 32 -12.85 8.47 -57.86
N LEU A 33 -13.04 7.22 -58.30
CA LEU A 33 -12.88 6.81 -59.69
C LEU A 33 -14.21 7.06 -60.44
N LYS A 34 -14.38 8.29 -60.93
CA LYS A 34 -15.41 8.60 -61.94
C LYS A 34 -14.98 7.97 -63.27
N ARG A 35 -15.69 6.93 -63.72
CA ARG A 35 -15.67 6.54 -65.13
C ARG A 35 -16.61 7.45 -65.91
N GLN A 36 -16.05 8.17 -66.87
CA GLN A 36 -16.79 8.85 -67.94
C GLN A 36 -17.48 7.81 -68.82
N SER A 37 -18.79 7.98 -69.03
CA SER A 37 -19.52 7.38 -70.14
C SER A 37 -19.66 8.44 -71.22
N THR A 38 -18.86 8.33 -72.28
CA THR A 38 -19.00 9.16 -73.48
C THR A 38 -19.90 8.42 -74.45
N GLN A 39 -21.19 8.79 -74.46
CA GLN A 39 -22.12 8.46 -75.52
C GLN A 39 -21.98 9.52 -76.61
N ALA A 40 -21.44 9.15 -77.77
CA ALA A 40 -21.46 9.99 -78.96
C ALA A 40 -22.20 9.24 -80.07
N GLN A 41 -23.34 9.81 -80.43
CA GLN A 41 -24.18 9.45 -81.56
C GLN A 41 -23.71 10.26 -82.77
N VAL A 42 -23.42 9.61 -83.90
CA VAL A 42 -23.42 10.28 -85.22
C VAL A 42 -24.10 9.36 -86.23
N ARG A 43 -25.23 9.82 -86.75
CA ARG A 43 -25.89 9.34 -87.96
C ARG A 43 -25.07 9.79 -89.17
N SER A 44 -24.97 8.95 -90.19
CA SER A 44 -25.03 9.38 -91.59
C SER A 44 -25.59 8.26 -92.48
N LYS A 45 -26.74 8.57 -93.07
CA LYS A 45 -27.25 8.17 -94.41
C LYS A 45 -26.16 8.42 -95.47
N GLU A 46 -26.08 7.85 -96.67
CA GLU A 46 -26.97 7.13 -97.58
C GLU A 46 -26.15 6.83 -98.86
N SER A 47 -26.53 5.76 -99.60
CA SER A 47 -26.26 5.47 -101.02
C SER A 47 -24.79 5.39 -101.51
N ASP A 48 -24.42 4.30 -102.19
CA ASP A 48 -24.28 4.32 -103.66
C ASP A 48 -23.83 2.95 -104.23
N ASP A 49 -23.99 2.86 -105.53
CA ASP A 49 -24.15 1.72 -106.42
C ASP A 49 -23.18 0.52 -106.35
N LYS A 50 -23.79 -0.61 -106.68
CA LYS A 50 -23.19 -1.93 -106.87
C LYS A 50 -22.17 -1.89 -108.01
N ARG A 51 -20.90 -2.11 -107.69
CA ARG A 51 -19.94 -2.74 -108.61
C ARG A 51 -19.37 -3.99 -107.96
N HIS A 52 -19.73 -5.15 -108.51
CA HIS A 52 -19.07 -6.41 -108.17
C HIS A 52 -17.60 -6.31 -108.58
N VAL A 53 -16.72 -6.12 -107.59
CA VAL A 53 -15.27 -6.31 -107.77
C VAL A 53 -14.96 -7.73 -107.30
N THR A 54 -14.61 -8.59 -108.24
CA THR A 54 -14.07 -9.92 -107.95
C THR A 54 -12.67 -9.74 -107.37
N PHE A 55 -12.57 -9.64 -106.05
CA PHE A 55 -11.28 -9.72 -105.37
C PHE A 55 -10.80 -11.15 -105.46
N ALA A 56 -9.75 -11.39 -106.26
CA ALA A 56 -8.98 -12.62 -106.19
C ALA A 56 -8.52 -12.79 -104.74
N THR A 57 -9.00 -13.84 -104.07
CA THR A 57 -8.62 -14.15 -102.70
C THR A 57 -7.12 -14.44 -102.69
N PRO A 58 -6.28 -13.63 -102.03
CA PRO A 58 -4.87 -13.98 -101.90
C PRO A 58 -4.81 -15.27 -101.10
N LYS A 59 -4.15 -16.31 -101.62
CA LYS A 59 -3.82 -17.50 -100.83
C LYS A 59 -2.87 -17.06 -99.71
N LEU A 60 -3.42 -16.72 -98.56
CA LEU A 60 -2.65 -16.52 -97.34
C LEU A 60 -2.11 -17.89 -96.91
N PRO A 61 -0.84 -17.98 -96.45
CA PRO A 61 -0.34 -19.19 -95.82
C PRO A 61 -1.26 -19.55 -94.66
N PRO A 62 -1.48 -20.85 -94.36
CA PRO A 62 -2.34 -21.25 -93.26
C PRO A 62 -1.80 -20.60 -91.99
N SER A 63 -2.53 -19.61 -91.46
CA SER A 63 -2.19 -19.06 -90.17
C SER A 63 -2.32 -20.22 -89.20
N LYS A 64 -1.20 -20.70 -88.65
CA LYS A 64 -1.23 -21.58 -87.49
C LYS A 64 -1.86 -20.76 -86.38
N CYS A 65 -3.19 -20.86 -86.28
CA CYS A 65 -4.00 -20.09 -85.37
C CYS A 65 -3.70 -20.56 -83.95
N ASN A 66 -2.68 -19.96 -83.33
CA ASN A 66 -2.36 -20.16 -81.92
C ASN A 66 -3.25 -19.31 -81.01
N LEU A 67 -4.12 -18.46 -81.57
CA LEU A 67 -5.03 -17.60 -80.82
C LEU A 67 -5.83 -18.36 -79.76
N PRO A 68 -6.51 -19.49 -80.05
CA PRO A 68 -7.29 -20.19 -79.03
C PRO A 68 -6.44 -20.72 -77.88
N LYS A 69 -5.25 -21.26 -78.17
CA LYS A 69 -4.31 -21.76 -77.15
C LYS A 69 -3.73 -20.63 -76.30
N GLN A 70 -3.38 -19.51 -76.92
CA GLN A 70 -2.82 -18.34 -76.23
C GLN A 70 -3.88 -17.66 -75.34
N GLN A 71 -5.13 -17.57 -75.82
CA GLN A 71 -6.28 -17.09 -75.04
C GLN A 71 -6.60 -18.04 -73.88
N GLN A 72 -6.53 -19.35 -74.10
CA GLN A 72 -6.75 -20.36 -73.05
C GLN A 72 -5.68 -20.28 -71.96
N THR A 73 -4.40 -20.12 -72.31
CA THR A 73 -3.32 -19.93 -71.34
C THR A 73 -3.45 -18.62 -70.56
N PHE A 74 -3.90 -17.55 -71.21
CA PHE A 74 -4.14 -16.25 -70.57
C PHE A 74 -5.33 -16.29 -69.61
N ASN A 75 -6.44 -16.92 -70.01
CA ASN A 75 -7.59 -17.12 -69.13
C ASN A 75 -7.24 -18.01 -67.93
N GLN A 76 -6.40 -19.03 -68.13
CA GLN A 76 -5.94 -19.91 -67.05
C GLN A 76 -5.00 -19.18 -66.08
N SER A 77 -4.13 -18.28 -66.55
CA SER A 77 -3.27 -17.49 -65.67
C SER A 77 -4.07 -16.47 -64.86
N ILE A 78 -5.09 -15.84 -65.47
CA ILE A 78 -6.02 -14.94 -64.75
C ILE A 78 -6.78 -15.71 -63.68
N SER A 79 -7.33 -16.89 -64.00
CA SER A 79 -8.06 -17.72 -63.02
C SER A 79 -7.17 -18.08 -61.82
N LYS A 80 -5.93 -18.52 -62.07
CA LYS A 80 -4.97 -18.84 -61.01
C LYS A 80 -4.59 -17.61 -60.17
N ALA A 81 -4.39 -16.46 -60.80
CA ALA A 81 -4.10 -15.22 -60.08
C ALA A 81 -5.28 -14.78 -59.21
N GLN A 82 -6.52 -14.97 -59.70
CA GLN A 82 -7.74 -14.66 -58.96
C GLN A 82 -7.94 -15.59 -57.76
N GLU A 83 -7.70 -16.90 -57.92
CA GLU A 83 -7.72 -17.88 -56.82
C GLU A 83 -6.66 -17.54 -55.75
N ALA A 84 -5.45 -17.17 -56.18
CA ALA A 84 -4.39 -16.75 -55.26
C ALA A 84 -4.75 -15.47 -54.48
N LEU A 85 -5.38 -14.49 -55.14
CA LEU A 85 -5.87 -13.28 -54.49
C LEU A 85 -6.94 -13.57 -53.44
N VAL A 86 -7.92 -14.42 -53.76
CA VAL A 86 -8.98 -14.81 -52.80
C VAL A 86 -8.38 -15.56 -51.61
N THR A 87 -7.44 -16.48 -51.86
CA THR A 87 -6.75 -17.22 -50.80
C THR A 87 -5.95 -16.29 -49.91
N SER A 88 -5.21 -15.35 -50.50
CA SER A 88 -4.44 -14.34 -49.77
C SER A 88 -5.34 -13.47 -48.90
N ASP A 89 -6.44 -12.96 -49.47
CA ASP A 89 -7.40 -12.12 -48.75
C ASP A 89 -8.09 -12.86 -47.58
N TYR A 90 -8.36 -14.16 -47.75
CA TYR A 90 -8.83 -15.01 -46.65
C TYR A 90 -7.80 -15.13 -45.52
N VAL A 91 -6.53 -15.40 -45.86
CA VAL A 91 -5.44 -15.52 -44.88
C VAL A 91 -5.23 -14.20 -44.14
N ILE A 92 -5.21 -13.07 -44.85
CA ILE A 92 -5.07 -11.74 -44.24
C ILE A 92 -6.19 -11.48 -43.23
N ARG A 93 -7.44 -11.80 -43.58
CA ARG A 93 -8.58 -11.63 -42.65
C ARG A 93 -8.47 -12.53 -41.43
N ARG A 94 -8.05 -13.79 -41.60
CA ARG A 94 -7.83 -14.71 -40.48
C ARG A 94 -6.72 -14.20 -39.55
N MET A 95 -5.57 -13.85 -40.11
CA MET A 95 -4.44 -13.28 -39.36
C MET A 95 -4.84 -12.00 -38.62
N GLY A 96 -5.62 -11.14 -39.25
CA GLY A 96 -6.13 -9.92 -38.61
C GLY A 96 -7.09 -10.19 -37.45
N LYS A 97 -7.85 -11.29 -37.48
CA LYS A 97 -8.70 -11.72 -36.36
C LYS A 97 -7.84 -12.26 -35.21
N GLU A 98 -6.90 -13.14 -35.51
CA GLU A 98 -6.01 -13.75 -34.52
C GLU A 98 -5.12 -12.70 -33.82
N ALA A 99 -4.62 -11.71 -34.56
CA ALA A 99 -3.88 -10.58 -33.99
C ALA A 99 -4.70 -9.78 -32.96
N LYS A 100 -6.00 -9.55 -33.23
CA LYS A 100 -6.89 -8.86 -32.29
C LYS A 100 -7.18 -9.69 -31.05
N GLU A 101 -7.35 -11.00 -31.21
CA GLU A 101 -7.54 -11.91 -30.08
C GLU A 101 -6.29 -11.96 -29.20
N GLN A 102 -5.10 -11.99 -29.81
CA GLN A 102 -3.83 -11.96 -29.09
C GLN A 102 -3.59 -10.61 -28.39
N GLU A 103 -3.94 -9.49 -29.03
CA GLU A 103 -3.89 -8.15 -28.42
C GLU A 103 -4.80 -8.07 -27.19
N ALA A 104 -6.03 -8.59 -27.29
CA ALA A 104 -6.95 -8.63 -26.16
C ALA A 104 -6.40 -9.49 -25.02
N ALA A 105 -5.88 -10.69 -25.32
CA ALA A 105 -5.28 -11.57 -24.32
C ALA A 105 -4.05 -10.94 -23.65
N ALA A 106 -3.17 -10.30 -24.42
CA ALA A 106 -2.02 -9.58 -23.89
C ALA A 106 -2.44 -8.43 -22.98
N THR A 107 -3.47 -7.68 -23.36
CA THR A 107 -4.01 -6.59 -22.54
C THR A 107 -4.55 -7.10 -21.20
N THR A 108 -5.31 -8.21 -21.21
CA THR A 108 -5.82 -8.82 -19.98
C THR A 108 -4.70 -9.34 -19.08
N LEU A 109 -3.65 -9.93 -19.67
CA LEU A 109 -2.47 -10.37 -18.93
C LEU A 109 -1.73 -9.20 -18.28
N LEU A 110 -1.55 -8.10 -19.01
CA LEU A 110 -0.92 -6.88 -18.49
C LEU A 110 -1.74 -6.28 -17.34
N GLN A 111 -3.06 -6.19 -17.49
CA GLN A 111 -3.95 -5.71 -16.42
C GLN A 111 -3.84 -6.60 -15.17
N SER A 112 -3.83 -7.92 -15.35
CA SER A 112 -3.69 -8.87 -14.25
C SER A 112 -2.33 -8.73 -13.54
N ALA A 113 -1.25 -8.56 -14.31
CA ALA A 113 0.09 -8.34 -13.77
C ALA A 113 0.18 -7.02 -12.99
N VAL A 114 -0.41 -5.94 -13.50
CA VAL A 114 -0.46 -4.65 -12.80
C VAL A 114 -1.21 -4.79 -11.48
N SER A 115 -2.41 -5.40 -11.47
CA SER A 115 -3.15 -5.62 -10.23
C SER A 115 -2.39 -6.47 -9.21
N LEU A 116 -1.65 -7.49 -9.67
CA LEU A 116 -0.83 -8.31 -8.79
C LEU A 116 0.32 -7.50 -8.15
N ILE A 117 1.00 -6.68 -8.95
CA ILE A 117 2.07 -5.80 -8.47
C ILE A 117 1.53 -4.79 -7.46
N GLU A 118 0.37 -4.18 -7.71
CA GLU A 118 -0.27 -3.25 -6.77
C GLU A 118 -0.58 -3.92 -5.43
N ILE A 119 -1.12 -5.14 -5.46
CA ILE A 119 -1.39 -5.93 -4.23
C ILE A 119 -0.10 -6.22 -3.48
N ASP A 120 0.97 -6.64 -4.16
CA ASP A 120 2.25 -6.96 -3.53
C ASP A 120 2.94 -5.74 -2.92
N VAL A 121 2.82 -4.58 -3.57
CA VAL A 121 3.30 -3.30 -3.02
C VAL A 121 2.54 -2.94 -1.75
N LEU A 122 1.21 -2.99 -1.78
CA LEU A 122 0.37 -2.71 -0.60
C LEU A 122 0.67 -3.68 0.56
N ARG A 123 0.80 -4.97 0.25
CA ARG A 123 1.18 -6.00 1.23
C ARG A 123 2.55 -5.70 1.86
N SER A 124 3.51 -5.22 1.06
CA SER A 124 4.85 -4.88 1.55
C SER A 124 4.83 -3.68 2.50
N PHE A 125 4.05 -2.65 2.19
CA PHE A 125 3.83 -1.51 3.09
C PHE A 125 3.18 -1.95 4.40
N GLU A 126 2.15 -2.81 4.33
CA GLU A 126 1.48 -3.31 5.53
C GLU A 126 2.42 -4.14 6.41
N LYS A 127 3.21 -5.01 5.79
CA LYS A 127 4.23 -5.79 6.48
C LYS A 127 5.23 -4.90 7.22
N GLN A 128 5.70 -3.83 6.57
CA GLN A 128 6.59 -2.86 7.21
C GLN A 128 5.92 -2.16 8.38
N ARG A 129 4.65 -1.74 8.23
CA ARG A 129 3.87 -1.10 9.29
C ARG A 129 3.73 -1.99 10.53
N ILE A 130 3.40 -3.27 10.31
CA ILE A 130 3.31 -4.27 11.38
C ILE A 130 4.67 -4.45 12.06
N TRP A 131 5.75 -4.53 11.29
CA TRP A 131 7.09 -4.71 11.84
C TRP A 131 7.50 -3.53 12.76
N ASN A 132 7.25 -2.30 12.32
CA ASN A 132 7.52 -1.11 13.12
C ASN A 132 6.67 -1.08 14.42
N LEU A 133 5.42 -1.52 14.35
CA LEU A 133 4.55 -1.61 15.53
C LEU A 133 5.06 -2.65 16.52
N LEU A 134 5.47 -3.82 16.03
CA LEU A 134 6.02 -4.89 16.87
C LEU A 134 7.30 -4.45 17.59
N ASP A 135 8.23 -3.80 16.88
CA ASP A 135 9.45 -3.24 17.48
C ASP A 135 9.13 -2.21 18.58
N SER A 136 8.17 -1.31 18.32
CA SER A 136 7.73 -0.34 19.33
C SER A 136 7.09 -1.01 20.56
N VAL A 137 6.27 -2.04 20.36
CA VAL A 137 5.64 -2.80 21.46
C VAL A 137 6.70 -3.55 22.27
N GLU A 138 7.67 -4.18 21.61
CA GLU A 138 8.76 -4.90 22.26
C GLU A 138 9.61 -3.96 23.12
N GLN A 139 9.99 -2.80 22.59
CA GLN A 139 10.72 -1.77 23.35
C GLN A 139 9.91 -1.27 24.55
N GLN A 140 8.62 -1.01 24.37
CA GLN A 140 7.75 -0.56 25.46
C GLN A 140 7.58 -1.63 26.53
N GLN A 141 7.40 -2.90 26.15
CA GLN A 141 7.33 -4.02 27.09
C GLN A 141 8.63 -4.16 27.88
N HIS A 142 9.78 -4.05 27.22
CA HIS A 142 11.08 -4.09 27.89
C HIS A 142 11.24 -2.97 28.92
N LYS A 143 10.84 -1.75 28.54
CA LYS A 143 10.88 -0.58 29.43
C LYS A 143 10.00 -0.78 30.66
N VAL A 144 8.74 -1.15 30.47
CA VAL A 144 7.79 -1.38 31.59
C VAL A 144 8.27 -2.54 32.48
N ALA A 145 8.82 -3.60 31.89
CA ALA A 145 9.38 -4.72 32.66
C ALA A 145 10.64 -4.32 33.45
N GLN A 146 11.41 -3.34 32.99
CA GLN A 146 12.53 -2.80 33.75
C GLN A 146 12.06 -1.90 34.89
N GLU A 147 11.17 -0.95 34.60
CA GLU A 147 10.61 -0.02 35.60
C GLU A 147 9.94 -0.78 36.76
N SER A 148 9.13 -1.80 36.44
CA SER A 148 8.50 -2.66 37.46
C SER A 148 9.50 -3.46 38.29
N ARG A 149 10.62 -3.89 37.70
CA ARG A 149 11.70 -4.57 38.46
C ARG A 149 12.38 -3.62 39.42
N GLU A 150 12.68 -2.40 38.99
CA GLU A 150 13.28 -1.37 39.85
C GLU A 150 12.33 -0.99 41.00
N GLU A 151 11.03 -0.85 40.71
CA GLU A 151 10.02 -0.59 41.74
C GLU A 151 9.92 -1.74 42.75
N PHE A 152 9.94 -2.99 42.28
CA PHE A 152 9.92 -4.16 43.14
C PHE A 152 11.14 -4.24 44.06
N ILE A 153 12.33 -3.90 43.56
CA ILE A 153 13.54 -3.78 44.38
C ILE A 153 13.33 -2.72 45.46
N GLY A 154 12.82 -1.54 45.10
CA GLY A 154 12.52 -0.48 46.06
C GLY A 154 11.51 -0.88 47.15
N PHE A 155 10.50 -1.70 46.81
CA PHE A 155 9.58 -2.25 47.81
C PHE A 155 10.27 -3.24 48.75
N ASN A 156 11.12 -4.12 48.24
CA ASN A 156 11.87 -5.06 49.08
C ASN A 156 12.79 -4.35 50.08
N GLU A 157 13.44 -3.27 49.66
CA GLU A 157 14.26 -2.44 50.54
C GLU A 157 13.42 -1.81 51.66
N LYS A 158 12.24 -1.27 51.33
CA LYS A 158 11.31 -0.72 52.33
C LYS A 158 10.82 -1.78 53.30
N ILE A 159 10.45 -2.96 52.82
CA ILE A 159 10.02 -4.09 53.66
C ILE A 159 11.16 -4.51 54.59
N ALA A 160 12.39 -4.62 54.10
CA ALA A 160 13.55 -4.91 54.92
C ALA A 160 13.79 -3.83 56.00
N GLY A 161 13.59 -2.56 55.65
CA GLY A 161 13.64 -1.43 56.60
C GLY A 161 12.59 -1.54 57.70
N ILE A 162 11.34 -1.86 57.35
CA ILE A 162 10.25 -2.09 58.31
C ILE A 162 10.60 -3.28 59.21
N GLY A 163 11.12 -4.38 58.65
CA GLY A 163 11.55 -5.54 59.42
C GLY A 163 12.62 -5.20 60.48
N LYS A 164 13.60 -4.36 60.12
CA LYS A 164 14.61 -3.86 61.07
C LYS A 164 13.99 -3.00 62.17
N MET A 165 13.06 -2.11 61.81
CA MET A 165 12.36 -1.25 62.78
C MET A 165 11.51 -2.08 63.75
N LEU A 166 10.80 -3.09 63.26
CA LEU A 166 10.00 -3.99 64.08
C LEU A 166 10.88 -4.79 65.05
N ALA A 167 12.05 -5.27 64.61
CA ALA A 167 13.01 -5.94 65.48
C ALA A 167 13.53 -5.01 66.59
N ALA A 168 13.76 -3.72 66.28
CA ALA A 168 14.16 -2.74 67.28
C ALA A 168 13.04 -2.48 68.30
N VAL A 169 11.79 -2.29 67.85
CA VAL A 169 10.63 -2.13 68.74
C VAL A 169 10.45 -3.35 69.64
N LYS A 170 10.59 -4.57 69.10
CA LYS A 170 10.54 -5.80 69.89
C LYS A 170 11.59 -5.80 70.99
N LYS A 171 12.83 -5.41 70.69
CA LYS A 171 13.92 -5.32 71.67
C LYS A 171 13.62 -4.27 72.76
N TYR A 172 13.04 -3.13 72.41
CA TYR A 172 12.62 -2.13 73.40
C TYR A 172 11.51 -2.65 74.31
N ASN A 173 10.51 -3.34 73.75
CA ASN A 173 9.46 -3.97 74.55
C ASN A 173 10.03 -5.03 75.50
N GLU A 174 10.93 -5.90 75.02
CA GLU A 174 11.62 -6.88 75.88
C GLU A 174 12.39 -6.20 77.03
N MET A 175 12.99 -5.03 76.78
CA MET A 175 13.68 -4.25 77.82
C MET A 175 12.72 -3.67 78.85
N LEU A 176 11.58 -3.13 78.41
CA LEU A 176 10.53 -2.64 79.29
C LEU A 176 9.95 -3.77 80.14
N ASP A 177 9.64 -4.92 79.53
CA ASP A 177 9.14 -6.10 80.24
C ASP A 177 10.12 -6.56 81.32
N MET A 178 11.43 -6.58 81.04
CA MET A 178 12.46 -6.86 82.05
C MET A 178 12.50 -5.83 83.17
N GLN A 179 12.34 -4.53 82.87
CA GLN A 179 12.29 -3.49 83.90
C GLN A 179 11.10 -3.69 84.84
N PHE A 180 9.89 -3.90 84.28
CA PHE A 180 8.69 -4.13 85.08
C PHE A 180 8.74 -5.43 85.88
N ALA A 181 9.34 -6.49 85.33
CA ALA A 181 9.55 -7.75 86.06
C ALA A 181 10.64 -7.64 87.15
N SER A 182 11.64 -6.76 86.98
CA SER A 182 12.72 -6.58 87.95
C SER A 182 12.35 -5.69 89.14
N THR A 183 11.31 -4.87 89.01
CA THR A 183 10.83 -3.98 90.08
C THR A 183 9.90 -4.66 91.10
N GLU A 184 9.63 -5.96 90.96
CA GLU A 184 8.82 -6.70 91.95
C GLU A 184 9.62 -7.16 93.19
N ASP A 185 10.94 -6.99 93.26
CA ASP A 185 11.77 -7.51 94.37
C ASP A 185 12.74 -6.50 95.02
N GLU A 186 12.63 -5.20 94.70
CA GLU A 186 13.20 -4.15 95.55
C GLU A 186 12.04 -3.35 96.14
N GLY A 187 12.00 -3.26 97.49
CA GLY A 187 10.94 -2.63 98.28
C GLY A 187 10.73 -1.15 97.96
N GLY A 188 10.16 -0.88 96.80
CA GLY A 188 9.64 0.41 96.38
C GLY A 188 8.37 0.71 97.16
N LEU A 189 8.19 2.00 97.45
CA LEU A 189 6.95 2.51 98.01
C LEU A 189 5.79 2.06 97.12
N SER A 190 4.73 1.54 97.72
CA SER A 190 3.53 1.20 96.98
C SER A 190 3.02 2.42 96.22
N VAL A 191 2.30 2.23 95.11
CA VAL A 191 1.68 3.33 94.34
C VAL A 191 0.90 4.30 95.24
N ALA A 192 0.30 3.79 96.32
CA ALA A 192 -0.40 4.58 97.32
C ALA A 192 0.54 5.49 98.15
N GLU A 193 1.73 5.00 98.50
CA GLU A 193 2.75 5.77 99.21
C GLU A 193 3.42 6.80 98.30
N GLU A 194 3.68 6.47 97.04
CA GLU A 194 4.18 7.44 96.04
C GLU A 194 3.15 8.56 95.80
N MET A 195 1.87 8.22 95.63
CA MET A 195 0.79 9.20 95.52
C MET A 195 0.70 10.09 96.77
N LYS A 196 0.95 9.53 97.96
CA LYS A 196 0.93 10.29 99.21
C LYS A 196 2.12 11.25 99.30
N LEU A 197 3.30 10.84 98.86
CA LEU A 197 4.49 11.68 98.81
C LEU A 197 4.29 12.84 97.82
N LEU A 198 3.80 12.54 96.61
CA LEU A 198 3.49 13.54 95.59
C LEU A 198 2.40 14.52 96.07
N SER A 199 1.36 14.02 96.75
CA SER A 199 0.33 14.88 97.33
C SER A 199 0.90 15.83 98.38
N ALA A 200 1.85 15.37 99.20
CA ALA A 200 2.50 16.21 100.21
C ALA A 200 3.35 17.31 99.56
N ASP A 201 4.10 16.97 98.52
CA ASP A 201 4.92 17.94 97.78
C ASP A 201 4.05 18.98 97.07
N VAL A 202 2.96 18.55 96.41
CA VAL A 202 2.01 19.47 95.77
C VAL A 202 1.38 20.42 96.80
N SER A 203 1.00 19.91 97.98
CA SER A 203 0.49 20.76 99.07
C SER A 203 1.52 21.78 99.52
N LEU A 204 2.79 21.39 99.69
CA LEU A 204 3.87 22.30 100.08
C LEU A 204 4.08 23.41 99.03
N TYR A 205 4.06 23.07 97.74
CA TYR A 205 4.17 24.06 96.67
C TYR A 205 2.99 25.04 96.66
N LEU A 206 1.77 24.56 96.91
CA LEU A 206 0.58 25.41 97.00
C LEU A 206 0.66 26.34 98.21
N ASP A 207 1.14 25.86 99.36
CA ASP A 207 1.33 26.68 100.57
C ASP A 207 2.39 27.77 100.35
N ILE A 208 3.47 27.46 99.61
CA ILE A 208 4.48 28.44 99.23
C ILE A 208 3.89 29.49 98.27
N LEU A 209 3.11 29.07 97.27
CA LEU A 209 2.45 29.99 96.34
C LEU A 209 1.44 30.91 97.05
N ASP A 210 0.64 30.38 97.97
CA ASP A 210 -0.30 31.16 98.78
C ASP A 210 0.43 32.13 99.72
N SER A 211 1.57 31.70 100.28
CA SER A 211 2.44 32.57 101.07
C SER A 211 3.01 33.71 100.23
N LEU A 212 3.52 33.42 99.02
CA LEU A 212 4.01 34.44 98.09
C LEU A 212 2.90 35.41 97.64
N GLN A 213 1.68 34.92 97.43
CA GLN A 213 0.53 35.75 97.08
C GLN A 213 0.19 36.77 98.18
N LYS A 214 0.34 36.40 99.46
CA LYS A 214 0.10 37.31 100.61
C LYS A 214 1.15 38.40 100.77
N PHE A 215 2.33 38.25 100.17
CA PHE A 215 3.41 39.24 100.26
C PHE A 215 3.29 40.41 99.27
N HIS A 216 2.25 40.46 98.41
CA HIS A 216 2.03 41.53 97.40
C HIS A 216 3.34 42.03 96.75
N LEU A 217 4.09 41.10 96.15
CA LEU A 217 5.05 41.42 95.09
C LEU A 217 4.32 41.56 93.75
#